data_AF-A0A1I5V187-F1
#
_entry.id   AF-A0A1I5V187-F1
#
_cell.length_a   1.000
_cell.length_b   1.000
_cell.length_c   1.000
_cell.angle_alpha   90.00
_cell.angle_beta   90.00
_cell.angle_gamma   90.00
#
_symmetry.space_group_name_H-M   'P 1'
#
loop_
_entity.id
_entity.type
_entity.pdbx_description
1 polymer ?
#
loop_
_entity_poly.entity_id
_entity_poly.type
_entity_poly.pdbx_seq_one_letter_code
_entity_poly.pdbx_strand_id
1 'polypeptide(L)'
;MTVRDTLWKFLQDIVKRANSGYFYAVSMNYPAKKSEKWGFIDKKLTKKYLLDLNRNQRAYRRKKGEANYFGCRYGSAVFLQRTIGNDISGDDEKWQDITQKPLKIRISEHLELEVGYWSNFGDKCCVKLSKQCYQELKALAKLGHDQKDARIYKQLSDLPAVTA
;
A
#
# COMPACT_ATOMS: atom_id res chain seq x y z
N MET A 1 -12.74 15.01 6.36
CA MET A 1 -11.82 13.88 6.64
C MET A 1 -10.42 14.39 6.35
N THR A 2 -9.48 14.28 7.29
CA THR A 2 -8.14 14.89 7.10
C THR A 2 -7.28 14.04 6.16
N VAL A 3 -6.25 14.65 5.56
CA VAL A 3 -5.26 13.96 4.70
C VAL A 3 -4.61 12.78 5.43
N ARG A 4 -4.33 12.97 6.73
CA ARG A 4 -3.83 11.92 7.63
C ARG A 4 -4.79 10.73 7.71
N ASP A 5 -6.08 10.98 7.91
CA ASP A 5 -7.09 9.92 8.04
C ASP A 5 -7.21 9.10 6.74
N THR A 6 -7.11 9.76 5.58
CA THR A 6 -7.16 9.10 4.28
C THR A 6 -5.94 8.21 4.02
N LEU A 7 -4.73 8.71 4.32
CA LEU A 7 -3.50 7.91 4.18
C LEU A 7 -3.52 6.73 5.15
N TRP A 8 -3.96 6.98 6.38
CA TRP A 8 -4.05 5.96 7.40
C TRP A 8 -4.97 4.81 6.98
N LYS A 9 -6.18 5.13 6.50
CA LYS A 9 -7.11 4.12 5.96
C LYS A 9 -6.51 3.33 4.79
N PHE A 10 -5.85 4.02 3.86
CA PHE A 10 -5.17 3.37 2.73
C PHE A 10 -4.15 2.32 3.20
N LEU A 11 -3.29 2.66 4.17
CA LEU A 11 -2.30 1.74 4.70
C LEU A 11 -2.94 0.60 5.51
N GLN A 12 -3.96 0.89 6.31
CA GLN A 12 -4.70 -0.12 7.07
C GLN A 12 -5.35 -1.15 6.15
N ASP A 13 -5.95 -0.72 5.05
CA ASP A 13 -6.59 -1.62 4.10
C ASP A 13 -5.56 -2.56 3.46
N ILE A 14 -4.39 -2.05 3.07
CA ILE A 14 -3.29 -2.87 2.51
C ILE A 14 -2.87 -3.96 3.49
N VAL A 15 -2.56 -3.57 4.74
CA VAL A 15 -2.09 -4.50 5.79
C VAL A 15 -3.17 -5.53 6.12
N LYS A 16 -4.42 -5.09 6.27
CA LYS A 16 -5.56 -5.96 6.56
C LYS A 16 -5.75 -7.02 5.47
N ARG A 17 -5.61 -6.63 4.21
CA ARG A 17 -5.75 -7.53 3.06
C ARG A 17 -4.58 -8.49 2.96
N ALA A 18 -3.35 -8.03 3.15
CA ALA A 18 -2.17 -8.89 3.21
C ALA A 18 -2.34 -9.99 4.26
N ASN A 19 -2.72 -9.62 5.49
CA ASN A 19 -2.99 -10.56 6.59
C ASN A 19 -4.20 -11.48 6.34
N SER A 20 -5.02 -11.20 5.31
CA SER A 20 -6.15 -12.04 4.89
C SER A 20 -5.82 -12.94 3.69
N GLY A 21 -4.54 -13.07 3.29
CA GLY A 21 -4.09 -13.94 2.22
C GLY A 21 -3.82 -13.26 0.87
N TYR A 22 -3.83 -11.93 0.81
CA TYR A 22 -3.52 -11.17 -0.41
C TYR A 22 -2.01 -10.86 -0.49
N PHE A 23 -1.22 -11.92 -0.73
CA PHE A 23 0.25 -11.90 -0.62
C PHE A 23 0.98 -11.40 -1.86
N TYR A 24 0.35 -11.40 -3.03
CA TYR A 24 0.97 -10.89 -4.24
C TYR A 24 0.53 -9.46 -4.48
N ALA A 25 1.47 -8.56 -4.75
CA ALA A 25 1.16 -7.14 -4.92
C ALA A 25 1.93 -6.48 -6.05
N VAL A 26 1.34 -5.39 -6.54
CA VAL A 26 1.95 -4.46 -7.50
C VAL A 26 1.67 -3.05 -7.00
N SER A 27 2.69 -2.20 -7.01
CA SER A 27 2.57 -0.77 -6.76
C SER A 27 2.82 -0.01 -8.06
N MET A 28 2.07 1.06 -8.26
CA MET A 28 2.25 1.93 -9.41
C MET A 28 1.87 3.36 -9.06
N ASN A 29 2.39 4.31 -9.82
CA ASN A 29 2.05 5.72 -9.69
C ASN A 29 1.35 6.20 -10.94
N TYR A 30 0.16 6.78 -10.75
CA TYR A 30 -0.50 7.46 -11.84
C TYR A 30 0.26 8.74 -12.22
N PRO A 31 0.36 9.04 -13.52
CA PRO A 31 1.06 10.23 -13.99
C PRO A 31 0.32 11.49 -13.53
N ALA A 32 1.04 12.39 -12.86
CA ALA A 32 0.49 13.65 -12.32
C ALA A 32 -0.16 14.50 -13.42
N LYS A 33 0.44 14.54 -14.61
CA LYS A 33 -0.05 15.27 -15.79
C LYS A 33 -1.42 14.79 -16.31
N LYS A 34 -1.93 13.64 -15.82
CA LYS A 34 -3.22 13.07 -16.23
C LYS A 34 -4.15 12.86 -15.03
N SER A 35 -4.07 13.71 -14.01
CA SER A 35 -4.89 13.65 -12.79
C SER A 35 -6.39 13.58 -13.06
N GLU A 36 -6.88 14.35 -14.02
CA GLU A 36 -8.28 14.34 -14.47
C GLU A 36 -8.74 12.97 -15.00
N LYS A 37 -7.81 12.16 -15.52
CA LYS A 37 -8.10 10.83 -16.06
C LYS A 37 -8.00 9.73 -15.01
N TRP A 38 -7.57 10.02 -13.77
CA TRP A 38 -7.37 8.99 -12.75
C TRP A 38 -8.64 8.18 -12.47
N GLY A 39 -9.81 8.81 -12.41
CA GLY A 39 -11.07 8.09 -12.23
C GLY A 39 -11.41 7.13 -13.38
N PHE A 40 -10.97 7.42 -14.60
CA PHE A 40 -11.11 6.51 -15.74
C PHE A 40 -10.12 5.34 -15.66
N ILE A 41 -8.89 5.58 -15.18
CA ILE A 41 -7.92 4.50 -14.94
C ILE A 41 -8.41 3.59 -13.82
N ASP A 42 -8.97 4.14 -12.74
CA ASP A 42 -9.60 3.38 -11.66
C ASP A 42 -10.70 2.46 -12.23
N LYS A 43 -11.62 2.96 -13.05
CA LYS A 43 -12.65 2.15 -13.71
C LYS A 43 -12.07 1.03 -14.58
N LYS A 44 -10.98 1.30 -15.30
CA LYS A 44 -10.27 0.29 -16.09
C LYS A 44 -9.68 -0.80 -15.20
N LEU A 45 -9.04 -0.44 -14.09
CA LEU A 45 -8.50 -1.41 -13.14
C LEU A 45 -9.62 -2.22 -12.48
N THR A 46 -10.71 -1.58 -12.06
CA THR A 46 -11.90 -2.25 -11.50
C THR A 46 -12.43 -3.29 -12.46
N LYS A 47 -12.56 -2.95 -13.76
CA LYS A 47 -13.03 -3.89 -14.78
C LYS A 47 -12.03 -5.01 -15.06
N LYS A 48 -10.73 -4.70 -15.19
CA LYS A 48 -9.68 -5.70 -15.49
C LYS A 48 -9.55 -6.75 -14.38
N TYR A 49 -9.60 -6.31 -13.12
CA TYR A 49 -9.35 -7.17 -11.96
C TYR A 49 -10.60 -7.54 -11.14
N LEU A 50 -11.78 -7.10 -11.57
CA LEU A 50 -13.05 -7.32 -10.86
C LEU A 50 -12.96 -6.88 -9.38
N LEU A 51 -12.56 -5.63 -9.14
CA LEU A 51 -12.29 -5.11 -7.79
C LEU A 51 -13.55 -4.88 -6.94
N ASP A 52 -14.72 -4.76 -7.60
CA ASP A 52 -16.02 -4.44 -7.02
C ASP A 52 -16.85 -5.67 -6.63
N LEU A 53 -16.26 -6.87 -6.66
CA LEU A 53 -16.95 -8.09 -6.27
C LEU A 53 -17.39 -8.07 -4.80
N ASN A 54 -18.61 -8.55 -4.57
CA ASN A 54 -19.17 -8.74 -3.22
C ASN A 54 -18.58 -9.99 -2.54
N ARG A 55 -18.87 -10.15 -1.24
CA ARG A 55 -18.35 -11.26 -0.41
C ARG A 55 -18.68 -12.64 -0.99
N ASN A 56 -19.90 -12.83 -1.48
CA ASN A 56 -20.37 -14.13 -1.99
C ASN A 56 -19.68 -14.48 -3.31
N GLN A 57 -19.52 -13.49 -4.21
CA GLN A 57 -18.79 -13.65 -5.46
C GLN A 57 -17.31 -14.02 -5.20
N ARG A 58 -16.64 -13.32 -4.27
CA ARG A 58 -15.26 -13.67 -3.88
C ARG A 58 -15.14 -15.06 -3.26
N ALA A 59 -16.13 -15.48 -2.48
CA ALA A 59 -16.18 -16.83 -1.91
C ALA A 59 -16.36 -17.90 -2.99
N TYR A 60 -17.23 -17.65 -3.97
CA TYR A 60 -17.45 -18.54 -5.11
C TYR A 60 -16.18 -18.69 -5.96
N ARG A 61 -15.49 -17.60 -6.27
CA ARG A 61 -14.20 -17.61 -6.98
C ARG A 61 -13.14 -18.46 -6.26
N ARG A 62 -13.01 -18.30 -4.94
CA ARG A 62 -12.10 -19.14 -4.13
C ARG A 62 -12.43 -20.63 -4.24
N LYS A 63 -13.72 -21.00 -4.24
CA LYS A 63 -14.13 -22.40 -4.43
C LYS A 63 -13.75 -22.94 -5.82
N LYS A 64 -13.65 -22.08 -6.83
CA LYS A 64 -13.17 -22.41 -8.17
C LYS A 64 -11.64 -22.37 -8.33
N GLY A 65 -10.90 -21.99 -7.29
CA GLY A 65 -9.45 -21.79 -7.37
C GLY A 65 -9.03 -20.51 -8.10
N GLU A 66 -9.93 -19.55 -8.31
CA GLU A 66 -9.62 -18.27 -8.96
C GLU A 66 -9.06 -17.26 -7.95
N ALA A 67 -8.09 -16.44 -8.38
CA ALA A 67 -7.58 -15.35 -7.57
C ALA A 67 -8.65 -14.27 -7.34
N ASN A 68 -8.63 -13.68 -6.15
CA ASN A 68 -9.34 -12.44 -5.86
C ASN A 68 -8.37 -11.28 -5.85
N TYR A 69 -8.84 -10.12 -6.31
CA TYR A 69 -8.05 -8.91 -6.36
C TYR A 69 -8.62 -7.87 -5.40
N PHE A 70 -7.72 -7.03 -4.92
CA PHE A 70 -8.03 -5.85 -4.14
C PHE A 70 -7.18 -4.71 -4.71
N GLY A 71 -7.78 -3.52 -4.80
CA GLY A 71 -7.09 -2.34 -5.27
C GLY A 71 -7.50 -1.14 -4.43
N CYS A 72 -6.53 -0.32 -4.10
CA CYS A 72 -6.75 0.95 -3.42
C CYS A 72 -5.82 2.02 -3.98
N ARG A 73 -6.23 3.28 -3.85
CA ARG A 73 -5.48 4.44 -4.34
C ARG A 73 -5.46 5.53 -3.28
N TYR A 74 -4.29 6.14 -3.12
CA TYR A 74 -4.10 7.37 -2.36
C TYR A 74 -3.34 8.39 -3.21
N GLY A 75 -4.00 9.49 -3.59
CA GLY A 75 -3.44 10.44 -4.56
C GLY A 75 -3.09 9.72 -5.87
N SER A 76 -1.83 9.81 -6.28
CA SER A 76 -1.28 9.09 -7.43
C SER A 76 -0.86 7.64 -7.13
N ALA A 77 -0.68 7.28 -5.87
CA ALA A 77 -0.18 5.96 -5.49
C ALA A 77 -1.30 4.93 -5.56
N VAL A 78 -1.10 3.88 -6.36
CA VAL A 78 -2.01 2.76 -6.50
C VAL A 78 -1.33 1.50 -6.01
N PHE A 79 -2.08 0.72 -5.24
CA PHE A 79 -1.64 -0.57 -4.75
C PHE A 79 -2.68 -1.62 -5.09
N LEU A 80 -2.24 -2.65 -5.81
CA LEU A 80 -3.03 -3.82 -6.14
C LEU A 80 -2.49 -5.02 -5.38
N GLN A 81 -3.39 -5.85 -4.87
CA GLN A 81 -3.05 -7.12 -4.26
C GLN A 81 -3.93 -8.22 -4.82
N ARG A 82 -3.41 -9.45 -4.87
CA ARG A 82 -4.18 -10.63 -5.20
C ARG A 82 -3.90 -11.79 -4.24
N THR A 83 -4.89 -12.65 -4.08
CA THR A 83 -4.71 -13.94 -3.40
C THR A 83 -4.00 -14.93 -4.31
N ILE A 84 -3.55 -16.05 -3.73
CA ILE A 84 -3.23 -17.25 -4.52
C ILE A 84 -4.47 -17.67 -5.33
N GLY A 85 -4.25 -18.17 -6.54
CA GLY A 85 -5.28 -18.69 -7.43
C GLY A 85 -4.97 -18.41 -8.90
N ASN A 86 -5.80 -18.93 -9.80
CA ASN A 86 -5.68 -18.70 -11.24
C ASN A 86 -5.92 -17.23 -11.58
N ASP A 87 -5.04 -16.66 -12.39
CA ASP A 87 -5.14 -15.27 -12.85
C ASP A 87 -6.21 -15.16 -13.95
N ILE A 88 -7.02 -14.09 -13.88
CA ILE A 88 -8.09 -13.81 -14.86
C ILE A 88 -7.78 -12.63 -15.79
N SER A 89 -6.71 -11.89 -15.50
CA SER A 89 -6.37 -10.60 -16.10
C SER A 89 -5.45 -10.71 -17.32
N GLY A 90 -4.92 -11.91 -17.61
CA GLY A 90 -4.07 -12.18 -18.76
C GLY A 90 -2.63 -11.67 -18.63
N ASP A 91 -2.17 -11.41 -17.39
CA ASP A 91 -0.82 -11.06 -16.92
C ASP A 91 0.07 -10.22 -17.86
N ASP A 92 -0.02 -8.88 -17.74
CA ASP A 92 1.05 -7.95 -18.14
C ASP A 92 1.90 -7.49 -16.93
N GLU A 93 1.37 -7.60 -15.71
CA GLU A 93 1.94 -7.00 -14.51
C GLU A 93 2.88 -7.97 -13.75
N LYS A 94 4.02 -7.44 -13.30
CA LYS A 94 4.99 -8.19 -12.49
C LYS A 94 4.56 -8.24 -11.02
N TRP A 95 3.66 -9.17 -10.70
CA TRP A 95 3.25 -9.43 -9.32
C TRP A 95 4.43 -9.87 -8.45
N GLN A 96 4.63 -9.23 -7.30
CA GLN A 96 5.65 -9.57 -6.32
C GLN A 96 5.02 -10.20 -5.08
N ASP A 97 5.59 -11.29 -4.58
CA ASP A 97 5.22 -11.86 -3.29
C ASP A 97 5.80 -11.00 -2.14
N ILE A 98 4.92 -10.32 -1.39
CA ILE A 98 5.31 -9.42 -0.30
C ILE A 98 5.71 -10.16 0.99
N THR A 99 5.49 -11.48 1.06
CA THR A 99 5.98 -12.32 2.16
C THR A 99 7.48 -12.58 2.05
N GLN A 100 7.99 -12.66 0.82
CA GLN A 100 9.40 -12.90 0.53
C GLN A 100 10.20 -11.61 0.41
N LYS A 101 9.62 -10.60 -0.25
CA LYS A 101 10.31 -9.34 -0.53
C LYS A 101 9.38 -8.15 -0.29
N PRO A 102 9.76 -7.17 0.55
CA PRO A 102 8.98 -5.95 0.70
C PRO A 102 8.79 -5.22 -0.62
N LEU A 103 7.61 -4.66 -0.82
CA LEU A 103 7.24 -3.86 -1.98
C LEU A 103 7.19 -2.38 -1.60
N LYS A 104 7.80 -1.54 -2.44
CA LYS A 104 7.86 -0.10 -2.23
C LYS A 104 6.63 0.58 -2.80
N ILE A 105 6.07 1.53 -2.06
CA ILE A 105 4.97 2.40 -2.48
C ILE A 105 5.45 3.83 -2.38
N ARG A 106 5.50 4.53 -3.52
CA ARG A 106 5.84 5.94 -3.56
C ARG A 106 4.58 6.78 -3.41
N ILE A 107 4.42 7.46 -2.27
CA ILE A 107 3.29 8.35 -1.99
C ILE A 107 3.51 9.72 -2.60
N SER A 108 4.74 10.24 -2.52
CA SER A 108 5.17 11.51 -3.11
C SER A 108 6.65 11.43 -3.49
N GLU A 109 7.21 12.53 -3.99
CA GLU A 109 8.65 12.64 -4.28
C GLU A 109 9.53 12.36 -3.04
N HIS A 110 9.06 12.76 -1.85
CA HIS A 110 9.82 12.67 -0.60
C HIS A 110 9.32 11.58 0.36
N LEU A 111 8.27 10.86 -0.02
CA LEU A 111 7.68 9.82 0.83
C LEU A 111 7.54 8.51 0.07
N GLU A 112 8.38 7.55 0.45
CA GLU A 112 8.35 6.17 0.00
C GLU A 112 8.21 5.25 1.21
N LEU A 113 7.27 4.32 1.11
CA LEU A 113 6.94 3.34 2.13
C LEU A 113 7.30 1.94 1.63
N GLU A 114 7.62 1.04 2.54
CA GLU A 114 7.82 -0.38 2.28
C GLU A 114 6.70 -1.17 2.95
N VAL A 115 6.09 -2.08 2.19
CA VAL A 115 5.06 -3.00 2.65
C VAL A 115 5.61 -4.41 2.54
N GLY A 116 5.61 -5.15 3.64
CA GLY A 116 6.17 -6.50 3.65
C GLY A 116 5.93 -7.19 4.97
N TYR A 117 6.49 -8.39 5.09
CA TYR A 117 6.52 -9.18 6.32
C TYR A 117 7.87 -9.03 6.99
N TRP A 118 7.87 -8.90 8.31
CA TRP A 118 9.08 -8.82 9.11
C TRP A 118 8.96 -9.68 10.37
N SER A 119 9.98 -10.48 10.62
CA SER A 119 10.07 -11.38 11.78
C SER A 119 10.00 -10.63 13.11
N ASN A 120 10.61 -9.45 13.19
CA ASN A 120 10.58 -8.60 14.39
C ASN A 120 9.16 -8.15 14.80
N PHE A 121 8.16 -8.34 13.93
CA PHE A 121 6.76 -7.99 14.19
C PHE A 121 5.84 -9.24 14.27
N GLY A 122 6.41 -10.40 14.59
CA GLY A 122 5.68 -11.66 14.73
C GLY A 122 5.12 -12.17 13.40
N ASP A 123 5.92 -12.07 12.33
CA ASP A 123 5.57 -12.49 10.97
C ASP A 123 4.25 -11.89 10.45
N LYS A 124 4.00 -10.63 10.81
CA LYS A 124 2.85 -9.87 10.32
C LYS A 124 3.26 -8.93 9.19
N CYS A 125 2.31 -8.66 8.30
CA CYS A 125 2.46 -7.57 7.35
C CYS A 125 2.46 -6.24 8.10
N CYS A 126 3.42 -5.37 7.80
CA CYS A 126 3.45 -4.00 8.32
C CYS A 126 3.72 -3.00 7.18
N VAL A 127 3.79 -1.72 7.54
CA VAL A 127 4.29 -0.68 6.65
C VAL A 127 5.40 0.08 7.38
N LYS A 128 6.52 0.33 6.71
CA LYS A 128 7.64 1.10 7.24
C LYS A 128 8.01 2.22 6.27
N LEU A 129 8.68 3.24 6.77
CA LEU A 129 9.36 4.20 5.89
C LEU A 129 10.49 3.49 5.14
N SER A 130 10.71 3.87 3.89
CA SER A 130 11.92 3.44 3.19
C SER A 130 13.15 3.91 3.97
N LYS A 131 14.25 3.14 3.88
CA LYS A 131 15.51 3.48 4.57
C LYS A 131 15.97 4.90 4.24
N GLN A 132 15.84 5.31 2.98
CA GLN A 132 16.21 6.65 2.52
C GLN A 132 15.33 7.73 3.17
N CYS A 133 14.00 7.60 3.09
CA CYS A 133 13.08 8.56 3.71
C CYS A 133 13.31 8.66 5.22
N TYR A 134 13.55 7.54 5.89
CA TYR A 134 13.86 7.54 7.31
C TYR A 134 15.16 8.28 7.64
N GLN A 135 16.20 8.09 6.84
CA GLN A 135 17.49 8.78 7.02
C GLN A 135 17.37 10.28 6.76
N GLU A 136 16.67 10.70 5.71
CA GLU A 136 16.40 12.11 5.38
C GLU A 136 15.61 12.77 6.50
N LEU A 137 14.52 12.14 6.95
CA LEU A 137 13.75 12.63 8.10
C LEU A 137 14.60 12.67 9.36
N LYS A 138 15.46 11.68 9.63
CA LYS A 138 16.33 11.70 10.80
C LYS A 138 17.38 12.82 10.71
N ALA A 139 17.89 13.13 9.51
CA ALA A 139 18.82 14.22 9.29
C ALA A 139 18.13 15.59 9.50
N LEU A 140 16.94 15.77 8.93
CA LEU A 140 16.12 16.97 9.16
C LEU A 140 15.81 17.16 10.65
N ALA A 141 15.48 16.09 11.38
CA ALA A 141 15.22 16.16 12.82
C ALA A 141 16.43 16.71 13.59
N LYS A 142 17.63 16.25 13.22
CA LYS A 142 18.89 16.64 13.83
C LYS A 142 19.28 18.08 13.49
N LEU A 143 18.95 18.54 12.28
CA LEU A 143 19.15 19.93 11.85
C LEU A 143 18.12 20.88 12.49
N GLY A 144 16.89 20.40 12.72
CA GLY A 144 15.76 21.12 13.30
C GLY A 144 15.76 21.24 14.84
N HIS A 145 16.93 21.17 15.48
CA HIS A 145 17.09 21.53 16.90
C HIS A 145 16.85 23.02 17.19
N ASP A 146 16.32 23.80 16.22
CA ASP A 146 15.60 25.06 16.42
C ASP A 146 14.07 24.86 16.41
N GLN A 147 13.58 24.26 17.51
CA GLN A 147 12.25 24.34 18.16
C GLN A 147 10.90 24.26 17.38
N LYS A 148 10.80 24.35 16.05
CA LYS A 148 9.49 24.38 15.34
C LYS A 148 9.04 23.07 14.68
N ASP A 149 9.96 22.18 14.31
CA ASP A 149 9.64 21.01 13.48
C ASP A 149 9.32 19.71 14.27
N ALA A 150 9.54 19.71 15.60
CA ALA A 150 9.24 18.57 16.48
C ALA A 150 7.75 18.15 16.49
N ARG A 151 6.84 19.05 16.09
CA ARG A 151 5.39 18.76 15.99
C ARG A 151 5.05 17.78 14.87
N ILE A 152 5.78 17.81 13.75
CA ILE A 152 5.54 16.91 12.61
C ILE A 152 5.95 15.48 12.99
N TYR A 153 7.03 15.32 13.76
CA TYR A 153 7.46 14.01 14.29
C TYR A 153 6.42 13.36 15.19
N LYS A 154 5.81 14.12 16.10
CA LYS A 154 4.77 13.59 16.99
C LYS A 154 3.53 13.11 16.23
N GLN A 155 3.17 13.80 15.14
CA GLN A 155 2.03 13.42 14.31
C GLN A 155 2.27 12.18 13.45
N LEU A 156 3.54 11.89 13.10
CA LEU A 156 3.94 10.70 12.33
C LEU A 156 4.27 9.50 13.22
N SER A 157 4.76 9.72 14.45
CA SER A 157 5.07 8.65 15.43
C SER A 157 3.83 7.99 16.03
N ASP A 158 2.68 8.67 15.99
CA ASP A 158 1.38 8.15 16.46
C ASP A 158 0.73 7.17 15.45
N LEU A 159 1.38 6.90 14.30
CA LEU A 159 1.02 5.79 13.43
C LEU A 159 1.67 4.53 14.02
N PRO A 160 0.94 3.43 14.31
CA PRO A 160 1.50 2.25 14.94
C PRO A 160 2.53 1.58 14.03
N ALA A 161 3.78 1.98 14.24
CA ALA A 161 4.98 1.16 14.26
C ALA A 161 6.11 1.95 14.94
N VAL A 162 5.94 2.31 16.22
CA VAL A 162 7.04 2.77 17.08
C VAL A 162 6.80 2.35 18.53
N THR A 163 7.24 1.15 18.90
CA THR A 163 7.93 0.91 20.17
C THR A 163 8.73 -0.37 20.01
N ALA A 164 10.05 -0.19 20.09
CA ALA A 164 11.14 -1.13 20.39
C ALA A 164 11.03 -2.57 19.85
#